data_AF-A0A658NIS6-F1
#
_entry.id   AF-A0A658NIS6-F1
#
_cell.length_a   1.000
_cell.length_b   1.000
_cell.length_c   1.000
_cell.angle_alpha   90.00
_cell.angle_beta   90.00
_cell.angle_gamma   90.00
#
_symmetry.space_group_name_H-M   'P 1'
#
loop_
_entity.id
_entity.type
_entity.pdbx_description
1 polymer ?
#
loop_
_entity_poly.entity_id
_entity_poly.type
_entity_poly.pdbx_seq_one_letter_code
_entity_poly.pdbx_strand_id
1 'polypeptide(L)' 'MTARLSMPRDRISVLLLEGISQTAVQLMKQAGYTNLTHLPKALEGDALKEAIQGVHMVGIRSRTQLTEEVFAAADKLMA' A
#
# COMPACT_ATOMS: atom_id res chain seq x y z
N MET A 1 -13.68 15.73 -15.68
CA MET A 1 -12.74 16.45 -14.79
C MET A 1 -11.79 15.42 -14.17
N THR A 2 -10.66 15.16 -14.80
CA THR A 2 -9.65 14.20 -14.29
C THR A 2 -8.86 14.89 -13.19
N ALA A 3 -9.03 14.43 -11.94
CA ALA A 3 -8.18 14.86 -10.84
C ALA A 3 -6.72 14.58 -11.24
N ARG A 4 -5.98 15.66 -11.57
CA ARG A 4 -4.53 15.60 -11.72
C ARG A 4 -3.98 15.28 -10.34
N LEU A 5 -3.71 14.00 -10.09
CA LEU A 5 -2.70 13.63 -9.11
C LEU A 5 -1.42 14.33 -9.58
N SER A 6 -1.06 15.44 -8.93
CA SER A 6 0.13 16.24 -9.25
C SER A 6 1.43 15.47 -9.02
N MET A 7 1.36 14.26 -8.47
CA MET A 7 2.47 13.32 -8.35
C MET A 7 2.48 12.32 -9.51
N PRO A 8 3.65 12.04 -10.10
CA PRO A 8 3.79 10.93 -11.01
C PRO A 8 3.35 9.65 -10.30
N ARG A 9 2.44 8.89 -10.91
CA ARG A 9 1.97 7.60 -10.35
C ARG A 9 3.12 6.62 -10.08
N ASP A 10 4.24 6.83 -10.75
CA ASP A 10 5.51 6.12 -10.55
C ASP A 10 6.09 6.28 -9.13
N ARG A 11 5.82 7.38 -8.43
CA ARG A 11 6.28 7.63 -7.05
C ARG A 11 5.32 7.10 -5.98
N ILE A 12 4.11 6.70 -6.37
CA ILE A 12 3.10 6.21 -5.44
C ILE A 12 3.43 4.76 -5.14
N SER A 13 3.88 4.51 -3.92
CA SER A 13 4.21 3.17 -3.45
C SER A 13 2.95 2.53 -2.86
N VAL A 14 2.59 1.36 -3.38
CA VAL A 14 1.38 0.62 -3.00
C VAL A 14 1.77 -0.70 -2.35
N LEU A 15 1.34 -0.94 -1.12
CA LEU A 15 1.58 -2.19 -0.40
C LEU A 15 0.29 -3.01 -0.33
N LEU A 16 0.32 -4.25 -0.81
CA LEU A 16 -0.80 -5.19 -0.77
C LEU A 16 -0.41 -6.42 0.05
N LEU A 17 -1.13 -6.67 1.14
CA LEU A 17 -0.85 -7.77 2.07
C LEU A 17 -1.88 -8.90 1.95
N GLU A 18 -1.60 -10.03 2.60
CA GLU A 18 -2.51 -11.17 2.72
C GLU A 18 -2.89 -11.85 1.40
N GLY A 19 -2.04 -11.73 0.38
CA GLY A 19 -2.26 -12.40 -0.89
C GLY A 19 -3.51 -11.88 -1.59
N ILE A 20 -3.70 -10.55 -1.60
CA ILE A 20 -4.71 -9.88 -2.42
C ILE A 20 -4.67 -10.42 -3.86
N SER A 21 -5.84 -10.56 -4.49
CA SER A 21 -5.96 -11.13 -5.83
C SER A 21 -5.01 -10.48 -6.84
N GLN A 22 -4.43 -11.31 -7.72
CA GLN A 22 -3.59 -10.82 -8.82
C GLN A 22 -4.33 -9.82 -9.71
N THR A 23 -5.66 -9.89 -9.80
CA THR A 23 -6.48 -8.91 -10.53
C THR A 23 -6.28 -7.50 -9.99
N ALA A 24 -6.19 -7.32 -8.67
CA ALA A 24 -5.96 -6.01 -8.07
C ALA A 24 -4.55 -5.50 -8.39
N VAL A 25 -3.55 -6.37 -8.36
CA VAL A 25 -2.18 -6.05 -8.78
C VAL A 25 -2.15 -5.59 -10.24
N GLN A 26 -2.85 -6.29 -11.12
CA GLN A 26 -2.93 -5.96 -12.55
C GLN A 26 -3.64 -4.62 -12.77
N LEU A 27 -4.77 -4.37 -12.08
CA LEU A 27 -5.49 -3.10 -12.14
C LEU A 27 -4.60 -1.93 -11.68
N MET A 28 -3.85 -2.10 -10.59
CA MET A 28 -2.93 -1.06 -10.12
C MET A 28 -1.82 -0.79 -11.13
N LYS A 29 -1.21 -1.84 -11.70
CA LYS A 29 -0.21 -1.69 -12.76
C LYS A 29 -0.78 -1.01 -14.00
N GLN A 30 -1.99 -1.38 -14.42
CA GLN A 30 -2.69 -0.75 -15.56
C GLN A 30 -3.06 0.71 -15.27
N ALA A 31 -3.38 1.05 -14.03
CA ALA A 31 -3.60 2.42 -13.60
C ALA A 31 -2.31 3.26 -13.62
N GLY A 32 -1.13 2.64 -13.80
CA GLY A 32 0.16 3.30 -13.86
C GLY A 32 0.90 3.36 -12.53
N TYR A 33 0.49 2.57 -11.54
CA TYR A 33 1.26 2.37 -10.31
C TYR A 33 2.34 1.32 -10.57
N THR A 34 3.57 1.77 -10.77
CA THR A 34 4.72 0.91 -11.04
C THR A 34 5.32 0.35 -9.75
N ASN A 35 5.28 1.12 -8.66
CA ASN A 35 5.86 0.74 -7.38
C ASN A 35 4.85 0.01 -6.49
N LEU A 36 4.56 -1.26 -6.83
CA LEU A 36 3.63 -2.10 -6.09
C LEU A 36 4.34 -3.28 -5.44
N THR A 37 4.14 -3.43 -4.14
CA THR A 37 4.64 -4.54 -3.33
C THR A 37 3.47 -5.45 -2.97
N HIS A 38 3.51 -6.71 -3.39
CA HIS A 38 2.50 -7.71 -3.06
C HIS A 38 3.12 -8.79 -2.19
N LEU A 39 2.53 -9.03 -1.02
CA LEU A 39 2.96 -10.04 -0.09
C LEU A 39 1.82 -11.03 0.18
N PRO A 40 2.07 -12.35 0.07
CA PRO A 40 1.04 -13.37 0.36
C PRO A 40 0.74 -13.51 1.86
N LYS A 41 1.57 -12.91 2.71
CA LYS A 41 1.53 -13.02 4.16
C LYS A 41 0.84 -11.79 4.76
N ALA A 42 0.19 -11.95 5.91
CA ALA A 42 -0.10 -10.81 6.77
C ALA A 42 1.23 -10.33 7.38
N LEU A 43 1.40 -9.02 7.53
CA LEU A 43 2.47 -8.44 8.34
C LEU A 43 1.83 -7.86 9.59
N GLU A 44 2.51 -7.98 10.72
CA GLU A 44 2.02 -7.49 12.01
C GLU A 44 3.18 -6.85 12.79
N GLY A 45 2.85 -5.97 13.73
CA GLY A 45 3.83 -5.32 14.61
C GLY A 45 4.89 -4.54 13.84
N ASP A 46 6.16 -4.78 14.17
CA ASP A 46 7.31 -4.06 13.59
C ASP A 46 7.47 -4.31 12.08
N ALA A 47 7.20 -5.53 11.60
CA ALA A 47 7.30 -5.83 10.17
C ALA A 47 6.29 -5.03 9.34
N LEU A 48 5.10 -4.78 9.90
CA LEU A 48 4.09 -3.93 9.25
C LEU A 48 4.50 -2.45 9.28
N LYS A 49 5.08 -1.99 10.40
CA LYS A 49 5.62 -0.63 10.54
C LYS A 49 6.73 -0.36 9.51
N GLU A 50 7.67 -1.27 9.35
CA GLU A 50 8.73 -1.13 8.33
C GLU A 50 8.16 -1.17 6.91
N ALA A 51 7.20 -2.05 6.65
CA ALA A 51 6.62 -2.18 5.32
C ALA A 51 5.76 -0.97 4.91
N ILE A 52 5.09 -0.29 5.86
CA ILE A 52 4.24 0.88 5.58
C ILE A 52 5.05 2.18 5.46
N GLN A 53 6.31 2.20 5.90
CA GLN A 53 7.16 3.38 5.78
C GLN A 53 7.38 3.78 4.32
N GLY A 54 7.01 5.02 3.98
CA GLY A 54 7.11 5.54 2.61
C GLY A 54 6.06 5.02 1.63
N VAL A 55 5.14 4.16 2.09
CA VAL A 55 3.99 3.70 1.31
C VAL A 55 2.93 4.79 1.32
N HIS A 56 2.34 5.03 0.15
CA HIS A 56 1.29 6.01 -0.03
C HIS A 56 -0.09 5.39 0.12
N MET A 57 -0.22 4.12 -0.28
CA MET A 57 -1.47 3.38 -0.25
C MET A 57 -1.23 1.95 0.25
N VAL A 58 -1.98 1.53 1.25
CA VAL A 58 -1.92 0.17 1.80
C VAL A 58 -3.26 -0.54 1.57
N GLY A 59 -3.18 -1.77 1.03
CA GLY A 59 -4.30 -2.67 0.87
C GLY A 59 -4.11 -3.88 1.78
N ILE A 60 -4.99 -4.00 2.76
CA ILE A 60 -5.02 -5.10 3.73
C ILE A 60 -6.32 -5.88 3.62
N ARG A 61 -6.40 -7.04 4.28
CA ARG A 61 -7.63 -7.78 4.49
C ARG A 61 -7.87 -7.92 6.00
N SER A 62 -8.75 -8.85 6.37
CA SER A 62 -9.26 -8.98 7.74
C SER A 62 -8.23 -9.43 8.76
N ARG A 63 -7.06 -9.96 8.37
CA ARG A 63 -6.06 -10.43 9.34
C ARG A 63 -5.02 -9.38 9.69
N THR A 64 -4.79 -8.39 8.84
CA THR A 64 -3.86 -7.30 9.17
C THR A 64 -4.57 -6.24 9.98
N GLN A 65 -4.06 -5.89 11.15
CA GLN A 65 -4.59 -4.80 11.96
C GLN A 65 -3.72 -3.55 11.81
N LEU A 66 -4.33 -2.49 11.27
CA LEU A 66 -3.75 -1.15 11.27
C LEU A 66 -4.00 -0.51 12.65
N THR A 67 -3.01 -0.57 13.53
CA THR A 67 -3.04 0.08 14.84
C THR A 67 -2.48 1.50 14.75
N GLU A 68 -2.72 2.33 15.77
CA GLU A 68 -2.18 3.70 15.84
C GLU A 68 -0.66 3.73 15.70
N GLU A 69 0.06 2.74 16.24
CA GLU A 69 1.51 2.62 16.08
C GLU A 69 1.93 2.41 14.63
N VAL A 70 1.13 1.68 13.86
CA VAL A 70 1.39 1.43 12.43
C VAL A 70 1.13 2.71 11.64
N PHE A 71 0.07 3.44 11.96
CA PHE A 71 -0.19 4.75 11.36
C PHE A 71 0.89 5.78 11.73
N ALA A 72 1.42 5.74 12.95
CA ALA A 72 2.52 6.59 13.37
C ALA A 72 3.82 6.32 12.58
N ALA A 73 4.05 5.09 12.13
CA ALA A 73 5.15 4.76 11.23
C ALA A 73 4.87 5.13 9.75
N ALA A 74 3.61 5.34 9.39
CA ALA A 74 3.16 5.58 8.03
C ALA A 74 3.28 7.05 7.61
N ASP A 75 4.51 7.55 7.47
CA ASP A 75 4.84 8.97 7.24
C ASP A 75 4.27 9.57 5.93
N LYS A 76 4.03 8.74 4.91
CA LYS A 76 3.57 9.17 3.58
C LYS A 76 2.18 8.65 3.20
N LEU A 77 1.46 8.08 4.16
CA LEU A 77 0.15 7.48 3.89
C LEU A 77 -0.85 8.58 3.54
N MET A 78 -1.51 8.45 2.39
CA MET A 78 -2.62 9.32 2.02
C MET A 78 -3.91 8.71 2.57
N ALA A 79 -4.58 9.44 3.47
CA ALA A 79 -5.87 9.07 4.06
C ALA A 79 -6.97 10.02 3.60
#